data_AF-A0AA47MVP7-F1
#
_entry.id   AF-A0AA47MVP7-F1
#
_cell.length_a   1.000
_cell.length_b   1.000
_cell.length_c   1.000
_cell.angle_alpha   90.00
_cell.angle_beta   90.00
_cell.angle_gamma   90.00
#
_symmetry.space_group_name_H-M   'P 1'
#
loop_
_entity.id
_entity.type
_entity.pdbx_description
1 polymer ?
#
loop_
_entity_poly.entity_id
_entity_poly.type
_entity_poly.pdbx_seq_one_letter_code
_entity_poly.pdbx_strand_id
1 'polypeptide(L)' 'MEGIAVERFSCFRSLRINISEDLSWSHHTGVVMKAARQGLFYLRQLRRFGMDSRKLSNFYRCPIESVLAGSI' A
#
# COMPACT_ATOMS: atom_id res chain seq x y z
N MET A 1 -38.88 5.94 -22.83
CA MET A 1 -37.95 5.80 -21.69
C MET A 1 -36.56 5.80 -22.28
N GLU A 2 -35.92 6.97 -22.37
CA GLU A 2 -34.56 7.09 -22.88
C GLU A 2 -33.59 6.67 -21.77
N GLY A 3 -32.83 5.60 -22.04
CA GLY A 3 -31.74 5.19 -21.16
C GLY A 3 -30.65 6.24 -21.20
N ILE A 4 -30.35 6.84 -20.04
CA ILE A 4 -29.26 7.80 -19.89
C ILE A 4 -27.95 7.08 -20.23
N ALA A 5 -27.26 7.53 -21.29
CA ALA A 5 -25.93 7.07 -21.62
C ALA A 5 -24.98 7.47 -20.49
N VAL A 6 -24.57 6.48 -19.68
CA VAL A 6 -23.67 6.70 -18.55
C VAL A 6 -22.26 6.96 -19.09
N GLU A 7 -21.69 8.10 -18.74
CA GLU A 7 -20.34 8.51 -19.06
C GLU A 7 -19.34 7.47 -18.49
N ARG A 8 -18.53 6.85 -19.37
CA ARG A 8 -17.48 5.92 -18.97
C ARG A 8 -16.23 6.72 -18.61
N PHE A 9 -15.86 6.70 -17.33
CA PHE A 9 -14.62 7.29 -16.84
C PHE A 9 -13.50 6.24 -16.83
N SER A 10 -12.34 6.60 -17.37
CA SER A 10 -11.16 5.71 -17.42
C SER A 10 -10.55 5.44 -16.03
N CYS A 11 -10.88 6.26 -15.04
CA CYS A 11 -10.66 5.99 -13.63
C CYS A 11 -11.55 6.88 -12.76
N PHE A 12 -11.99 6.38 -11.60
CA PHE A 12 -12.69 7.20 -10.60
C PHE A 12 -12.13 6.97 -9.20
N ARG A 13 -12.13 8.03 -8.40
CA ARG A 13 -11.68 7.97 -7.00
C ARG A 13 -12.88 7.84 -6.08
N SER A 14 -13.00 6.71 -5.39
CA SER A 14 -14.00 6.51 -4.34
C SER A 14 -13.30 6.21 -3.02
N LEU A 15 -13.65 6.93 -1.96
CA LEU A 15 -13.12 6.70 -0.61
C LEU A 15 -11.57 6.53 -0.60
N ARG A 16 -10.88 7.39 -1.36
CA ARG A 16 -9.42 7.40 -1.60
C ARG A 16 -8.84 6.25 -2.44
N ILE A 17 -9.66 5.31 -2.90
CA ILE A 17 -9.26 4.23 -3.79
C ILE A 17 -9.45 4.71 -5.24
N ASN A 18 -8.39 4.65 -6.04
CA ASN A 18 -8.50 4.87 -7.49
C ASN A 18 -8.93 3.55 -8.14
N ILE A 19 -10.14 3.51 -8.68
CA ILE A 19 -10.68 2.39 -9.42
C ILE A 19 -10.53 2.75 -10.90
N SER A 20 -9.51 2.19 -11.54
CA SER A 20 -9.28 2.35 -12.98
C SER A 20 -10.17 1.42 -13.79
N GLU A 21 -10.52 1.82 -15.01
CA GLU A 21 -11.42 1.10 -15.93
C GLU A 21 -10.87 -0.28 -16.34
N ASP A 22 -9.55 -0.46 -16.24
CA ASP A 22 -8.87 -1.74 -16.42
C ASP A 22 -9.01 -2.71 -15.23
N LEU A 23 -9.72 -2.30 -14.16
CA LEU A 23 -9.75 -2.95 -12.85
C LEU A 23 -8.35 -3.31 -12.32
N SER A 24 -7.30 -2.66 -12.83
CA SER A 24 -5.95 -3.05 -12.46
C SER A 24 -5.64 -2.42 -11.11
N TRP A 25 -5.55 -3.29 -10.12
CA TRP A 25 -5.03 -2.98 -8.79
C TRP A 25 -3.54 -2.57 -8.84
N SER A 26 -2.95 -2.41 -10.02
CA SER A 26 -1.53 -2.11 -10.25
C SER A 26 -1.07 -0.84 -9.53
N HIS A 27 -1.92 0.19 -9.51
CA HIS A 27 -1.63 1.42 -8.78
C HIS A 27 -1.65 1.19 -7.26
N HIS A 28 -2.70 0.54 -6.73
CA HIS A 28 -2.84 0.25 -5.31
C HIS A 28 -1.72 -0.68 -4.80
N THR A 29 -1.51 -1.79 -5.48
CA THR A 29 -0.41 -2.74 -5.22
C THR A 29 0.95 -2.07 -5.37
N GLY A 30 1.14 -1.17 -6.34
CA GLY A 30 2.36 -0.39 -6.48
C GLY A 30 2.66 0.49 -5.27
N VAL A 31 1.65 1.16 -4.71
CA VAL A 31 1.75 1.98 -3.50
C VAL A 31 2.09 1.11 -2.29
N VAL A 32 1.36 0.01 -2.06
CA VAL A 32 1.62 -0.93 -0.96
C VAL A 32 3.02 -1.52 -1.06
N MET A 33 3.42 -1.96 -2.25
CA MET A 33 4.75 -2.53 -2.50
C MET A 33 5.87 -1.50 -2.27
N LYS A 34 5.66 -0.23 -2.61
CA LYS A 34 6.64 0.83 -2.34
C LYS A 34 6.82 1.05 -0.83
N ALA A 35 5.72 1.11 -0.08
CA ALA A 35 5.76 1.25 1.38
C ALA A 35 6.44 0.06 2.05
N ALA A 36 6.09 -1.17 1.65
CA ALA A 36 6.71 -2.40 2.16
C ALA A 36 8.23 -2.45 1.86
N ARG A 37 8.63 -2.12 0.63
CA ARG A 37 10.05 -2.06 0.24
C ARG A 37 10.83 -1.04 1.06
N GLN A 38 10.25 0.15 1.28
CA GLN A 38 10.89 1.19 2.10
C GLN A 38 11.09 0.74 3.55
N GLY A 39 10.07 0.12 4.15
CA GLY A 39 10.16 -0.43 5.51
C GLY A 39 11.23 -1.51 5.63
N LEU A 40 11.28 -2.45 4.69
CA LEU A 40 12.31 -3.49 4.64
C LEU A 40 13.71 -2.92 4.45
N PHE A 41 13.88 -1.87 3.64
CA PHE A 41 15.17 -1.22 3.46
C PHE A 41 15.69 -0.63 4.78
N TYR A 42 14.86 0.13 5.50
CA TYR A 42 15.27 0.68 6.80
C TYR A 42 15.54 -0.39 7.83
N LEU A 43 14.73 -1.45 7.88
CA LEU A 43 14.99 -2.60 8.77
C LEU A 43 16.36 -3.24 8.49
N ARG A 44 16.72 -3.42 7.22
CA ARG A 44 18.04 -3.93 6.82
C ARG A 44 19.15 -2.99 7.25
N GLN A 45 18.99 -1.67 7.11
CA GLN A 45 19.98 -0.69 7.56
C GLN A 45 20.18 -0.77 9.07
N LEU A 46 19.10 -0.77 9.86
CA LEU A 46 19.20 -0.82 11.32
C LEU A 46 19.81 -2.14 11.83
N ARG A 47 19.55 -3.25 11.14
CA ARG A 47 20.22 -4.53 11.42
C ARG A 47 21.72 -4.45 11.14
N ARG A 48 22.14 -3.73 10.10
CA ARG A 48 23.57 -3.48 9.80
C ARG A 48 24.25 -2.60 10.85
N PHE A 49 23.51 -1.70 11.50
CA PHE A 49 24.00 -0.89 12.61
C PHE A 49 24.06 -1.65 13.96
N GLY A 50 23.78 -2.95 13.97
CA GLY A 50 23.92 -3.78 15.18
C GLY A 50 22.79 -3.61 16.19
N MET A 51 21.62 -3.09 15.78
CA MET A 51 20.46 -3.06 16.66
C MET A 51 20.00 -4.48 17.02
N ASP A 52 19.72 -4.68 18.31
CA ASP A 52 19.18 -5.93 18.84
C ASP A 52 17.85 -6.30 18.16
N SER A 53 17.70 -7.59 17.82
CA SER A 53 16.56 -8.09 17.06
C SER A 53 15.22 -7.89 17.78
N ARG A 54 15.21 -7.96 19.12
CA ARG A 54 13.99 -7.67 19.91
C ARG A 54 13.60 -6.20 19.83
N LYS A 55 14.57 -5.27 19.86
CA LYS A 55 14.29 -3.84 19.69
C LYS A 55 13.75 -3.54 18.30
N LEU A 56 14.30 -4.18 17.27
CA LEU A 56 13.81 -4.05 15.89
C LEU A 56 12.39 -4.60 15.73
N SER A 57 12.10 -5.81 16.24
CA SER A 57 10.76 -6.38 16.17
C SER A 57 9.73 -5.52 16.89
N ASN A 58 10.04 -4.98 18.06
CA ASN A 58 9.12 -4.09 18.77
C ASN A 58 8.90 -2.77 18.04
N PHE A 59 9.96 -2.18 17.47
CA PHE A 59 9.85 -0.92 16.73
C PHE A 59 9.06 -1.06 15.42
N TYR A 60 9.22 -2.18 14.72
CA TYR A 60 8.58 -2.40 13.42
C TYR A 60 7.24 -3.12 13.46
N ARG A 61 6.79 -3.61 14.62
CA ARG A 61 5.50 -4.30 14.74
C ARG A 61 4.33 -3.46 14.23
N CYS A 62 4.17 -2.24 14.75
CA CYS A 62 3.08 -1.34 14.37
C CYS A 62 3.16 -0.89 12.89
N PRO A 63 4.32 -0.49 12.34
CA PRO A 63 4.45 -0.20 10.90
C PRO A 63 4.13 -1.39 9.98
N ILE A 64 4.55 -2.61 10.34
CA ILE A 64 4.27 -3.81 9.54
C ILE A 64 2.77 -4.12 9.58
N GLU A 65 2.16 -4.07 10.76
CA GLU A 65 0.71 -4.24 10.94
C GLU A 65 -0.07 -3.16 10.15
N SER A 66 0.40 -1.91 10.11
CA SER A 66 -0.24 -0.84 9.34
C SER A 66 -0.17 -1.05 7.82
N VAL A 67 0.94 -1.57 7.30
CA VAL A 67 1.06 -1.89 5.87
C VAL A 67 0.13 -3.04 5.50
N LEU A 68 0.06 -4.08 6.34
CA LEU A 68 -0.84 -5.22 6.16
C LEU A 68 -2.31 -4.79 6.21
N ALA A 69 -2.69 -3.97 7.19
CA ALA A 69 -4.05 -3.48 7.33
C ALA A 69 -4.48 -2.55 6.19
N GLY A 70 -3.55 -1.75 5.63
CA GLY A 70 -3.83 -0.87 4.49
C GLY A 70 -3.86 -1.58 3.13
N SER A 71 -3.61 -2.88 3.10
CA SER A 71 -3.64 -3.72 1.89
C SER A 71 -4.84 -4.68 1.83
N ILE A 72 -5.76 -4.59 2.79
CA ILE A 72 -7.03 -5.32 2.85
C ILE A 72 -8.17 -4.39 2.42
#